data_AF-F4RWX5-F1
#
_entry.id   AF-F4RWX5-F1
#
_cell.length_a   1.000
_cell.length_b   1.000
_cell.length_c   1.000
_cell.angle_alpha   90.00
_cell.angle_beta   90.00
_cell.angle_gamma   90.00
#
_symmetry.space_group_name_H-M   'P 1'
#
loop_
_entity.id
_entity.type
_entity.pdbx_description
1 polymer ?
#
loop_
_entity_poly.entity_id
_entity_poly.type
_entity_poly.pdbx_seq_one_letter_code
_entity_poly.pdbx_strand_id
1 'polypeptide(L)'
;ILNVWRPIQPVSDNPLGLCEWSSLSPPDDTLEYGVEPTTASNSIQPWKYKEGQKWWYLSNMRPDEAYVFMQHDNTAKNGHGINVPHASFKMVTDDPNISQRSSVECRVMAFFEPLP
;
A
#
# COMPACT_ATOMS: atom_id res chain seq x y z
N ILE A 1 9.56 -7.91 2.74
CA ILE A 1 8.14 -8.19 2.44
C ILE A 1 7.71 -7.29 1.30
N LEU A 2 7.14 -7.88 0.25
CA LEU A 2 6.55 -7.19 -0.90
C LEU A 2 5.05 -7.43 -0.91
N ASN A 3 4.27 -6.42 -1.27
CA ASN A 3 2.88 -6.57 -1.62
C ASN A 3 2.76 -6.54 -3.15
N VAL A 4 1.98 -7.49 -3.69
CA VAL A 4 1.62 -7.55 -5.11
C VAL A 4 0.12 -7.33 -5.21
N TRP A 5 -0.27 -6.21 -5.79
CA TRP A 5 -1.67 -5.85 -5.96
C TRP A 5 -2.06 -5.95 -7.43
N ARG A 6 -3.20 -6.58 -7.70
CA ARG A 6 -3.69 -6.81 -9.07
C ARG A 6 -5.22 -6.69 -9.14
N PRO A 7 -5.77 -5.99 -10.14
CA PRO A 7 -7.21 -5.98 -10.36
C PRO A 7 -7.69 -7.28 -11.04
N ILE A 8 -8.89 -7.76 -10.68
CA ILE A 8 -9.51 -8.96 -11.29
C ILE A 8 -10.27 -8.57 -12.56
N GLN A 9 -10.87 -7.38 -12.56
CA GLN A 9 -11.53 -6.74 -13.68
C GLN A 9 -10.97 -5.33 -13.83
N PRO A 10 -11.12 -4.67 -14.98
CA PRO A 10 -10.64 -3.31 -15.11
C PRO A 10 -11.12 -2.38 -14.01
N VAL A 11 -10.20 -1.54 -13.52
CA VAL A 11 -10.50 -0.58 -12.46
C VAL A 11 -11.32 0.57 -13.04
N SER A 12 -12.59 0.66 -12.62
CA SER A 12 -13.51 1.73 -13.02
C SER A 12 -13.80 2.71 -11.87
N ASP A 13 -13.85 2.25 -10.63
CA ASP A 13 -14.02 3.05 -9.42
C ASP A 13 -12.91 2.73 -8.40
N ASN A 14 -12.86 3.52 -7.34
CA ASN A 14 -12.02 3.25 -6.17
C ASN A 14 -10.57 2.85 -6.53
N PRO A 15 -9.79 3.59 -7.34
CA PRO A 15 -8.42 3.21 -7.68
C PRO A 15 -7.53 2.98 -6.45
N LEU A 16 -6.46 2.20 -6.62
CA LEU A 16 -5.43 2.07 -5.58
C LEU A 16 -4.48 3.26 -5.65
N GLY A 17 -4.50 4.10 -4.62
CA GLY A 17 -3.50 5.14 -4.41
C GLY A 17 -2.30 4.59 -3.64
N LEU A 18 -1.10 4.93 -4.11
CA LEU A 18 0.19 4.60 -3.50
C LEU A 18 0.87 5.91 -3.10
N CYS A 19 1.26 6.02 -1.82
CA CYS A 19 2.03 7.17 -1.34
C CYS A 19 3.53 6.92 -1.57
N GLU A 20 4.22 7.91 -2.13
CA GLU A 20 5.66 7.87 -2.29
C GLU A 20 6.32 7.86 -0.91
N TRP A 21 7.03 6.76 -0.57
CA TRP A 21 7.60 6.56 0.76
C TRP A 21 8.60 7.65 1.18
N SER A 22 9.27 8.27 0.20
CA SER A 22 10.25 9.35 0.41
C SER A 22 9.58 10.67 0.81
N SER A 23 8.27 10.80 0.59
CA SER A 23 7.47 11.97 0.95
C SER A 23 6.85 11.89 2.35
N LEU A 24 7.06 10.78 3.05
CA LEU A 24 6.59 10.58 4.42
C LEU A 24 7.48 11.33 5.40
N SER A 25 6.89 11.76 6.51
CA SER A 25 7.57 12.46 7.60
C SER A 25 7.28 11.83 8.96
N PRO A 26 7.75 10.60 9.23
CA PRO A 26 7.62 10.00 10.57
C PRO A 26 8.37 10.84 11.63
N PRO A 27 7.86 10.91 12.87
CA PRO A 27 6.66 10.24 13.37
C PRO A 27 5.35 11.00 13.10
N ASP A 28 5.40 12.18 12.49
CA ASP A 28 4.23 13.09 12.39
C ASP A 28 3.08 12.53 11.56
N ASP A 29 3.38 11.71 10.55
CA ASP A 29 2.39 11.07 9.69
C ASP A 29 2.18 9.58 9.98
N THR A 30 2.90 9.02 10.95
CA THR A 30 2.63 7.70 11.52
C THR A 30 1.72 7.84 12.72
N LEU A 31 0.61 7.10 12.73
CA LEU A 31 -0.21 7.02 13.92
C LEU A 31 0.30 5.86 14.77
N GLU A 32 0.73 6.14 16.01
CA GLU A 32 0.92 5.10 17.01
C GLU A 32 -0.43 4.46 17.29
N TYR A 33 -0.63 3.28 16.72
CA TYR A 33 -1.78 2.45 17.00
C TYR A 33 -1.32 1.40 18.00
N GLY A 34 -1.88 1.43 19.20
CA GLY A 34 -1.60 0.46 20.27
C GLY A 34 -2.15 -0.94 19.99
N VAL A 35 -2.08 -1.39 18.74
CA VAL A 35 -2.37 -2.77 18.38
C VAL A 35 -1.06 -3.52 18.53
N GLU A 36 -0.96 -4.27 19.62
CA GLU A 36 -0.01 -5.37 19.71
C GLU A 36 -0.39 -6.39 18.64
N PRO A 37 0.44 -6.57 17.58
CA PRO A 37 0.07 -7.44 16.49
C PRO A 37 0.18 -8.89 16.96
N THR A 38 -0.93 -9.48 17.37
CA THR A 38 -0.98 -10.91 17.72
C THR A 38 -1.09 -11.82 16.49
N THR A 39 -1.44 -11.28 15.32
CA THR A 39 -1.59 -12.01 14.06
C THR A 39 -1.23 -11.16 12.83
N ALA A 40 -1.00 -11.76 11.66
CA ALA A 40 -0.81 -10.99 10.43
C ALA A 40 -2.05 -10.16 10.02
N SER A 41 -3.23 -10.50 10.55
CA SER A 41 -4.49 -9.80 10.26
C SER A 41 -4.71 -8.55 11.11
N ASN A 42 -3.92 -8.34 12.18
CA ASN A 42 -3.99 -7.14 13.01
C ASN A 42 -2.73 -6.26 12.93
N SER A 43 -1.77 -6.59 12.07
CA SER A 43 -0.63 -5.72 11.74
C SER A 43 -1.07 -4.60 10.77
N ILE A 44 -1.87 -3.65 11.24
CA ILE A 44 -2.21 -2.44 10.49
C ILE A 44 -1.37 -1.30 11.04
N GLN A 45 -0.56 -0.67 10.19
CA GLN A 45 0.08 0.60 10.50
C GLN A 45 -0.76 1.71 9.88
N PRO A 46 -1.57 2.44 10.66
CA PRO A 46 -2.34 3.55 10.14
C PRO A 46 -1.44 4.75 9.86
N TRP A 47 -1.74 5.43 8.77
CA TRP A 47 -1.07 6.64 8.32
C TRP A 47 -2.03 7.82 8.36
N LYS A 48 -1.51 8.98 8.77
CA LYS A 48 -2.25 10.24 8.75
C LYS A 48 -1.87 11.03 7.49
N TYR A 49 -2.86 11.64 6.84
CA TYR A 49 -2.59 12.57 5.76
C TYR A 49 -1.80 13.78 6.27
N LYS A 50 -0.78 14.17 5.51
CA LYS A 50 0.02 15.38 5.75
C LYS A 50 0.30 16.09 4.43
N GLU A 51 0.24 17.42 4.45
CA GLU A 51 0.66 18.24 3.32
C GLU A 51 2.13 17.93 2.96
N GLY A 52 2.40 17.71 1.67
CA GLY A 52 3.70 17.29 1.17
C GLY A 52 3.79 15.79 0.81
N GLN A 53 2.86 14.96 1.28
CA GLN A 53 2.73 13.58 0.79
C GLN A 53 2.40 13.56 -0.70
N LYS A 54 3.11 12.71 -1.45
CA LYS A 54 2.92 12.55 -2.89
C LYS A 54 2.22 11.24 -3.18
N TRP A 55 1.01 11.33 -3.71
CA TRP A 55 0.16 10.18 -4.00
C TRP A 55 0.07 9.93 -5.51
N TRP A 56 0.16 8.66 -5.89
CA TRP A 56 0.15 8.22 -7.27
C TRP A 56 -0.88 7.10 -7.45
N TYR A 57 -1.48 7.03 -8.64
CA TYR A 57 -2.33 5.93 -9.04
C TYR A 57 -2.31 5.81 -10.57
N LEU A 58 -2.66 4.64 -11.09
CA LEU A 58 -2.88 4.40 -12.52
C LEU A 58 -4.38 4.33 -12.77
N SER A 59 -4.86 5.18 -13.67
CA SER A 59 -6.25 5.17 -14.09
C SER A 59 -6.52 3.98 -15.02
N ASN A 60 -7.73 3.42 -14.95
CA ASN A 60 -8.20 2.35 -15.84
C ASN A 60 -7.35 1.07 -15.87
N MET A 61 -6.63 0.79 -14.77
CA MET A 61 -5.72 -0.35 -14.66
C MET A 61 -6.42 -1.66 -15.06
N ARG A 62 -5.73 -2.47 -15.87
CA ARG A 62 -6.24 -3.69 -16.49
C ARG A 62 -5.82 -4.95 -15.71
N PRO A 63 -6.54 -6.07 -15.84
CA PRO A 63 -6.23 -7.30 -15.12
C PRO A 63 -4.88 -7.96 -15.46
N ASP A 64 -4.20 -7.54 -16.51
CA ASP A 64 -2.85 -7.97 -16.91
C ASP A 64 -1.73 -7.09 -16.32
N GLU A 65 -2.09 -6.04 -15.58
CA GLU A 65 -1.17 -5.16 -14.87
C GLU A 65 -1.12 -5.51 -13.37
N ALA A 66 0.02 -5.25 -12.73
CA ALA A 66 0.17 -5.41 -11.28
C ALA A 66 1.08 -4.33 -10.70
N TYR A 67 0.74 -3.90 -9.49
CA TYR A 67 1.66 -3.12 -8.66
C TYR A 67 2.45 -4.06 -7.78
N VAL A 68 3.76 -3.82 -7.71
CA VAL A 68 4.64 -4.47 -6.74
C VAL A 68 5.30 -3.36 -5.93
N PHE A 69 5.11 -3.40 -4.61
CA PHE A 69 5.66 -2.38 -3.72
C PHE A 69 6.13 -3.00 -2.41
N MET A 70 7.09 -2.32 -1.77
CA MET A 70 7.71 -2.79 -0.55
C MET A 70 6.89 -2.39 0.68
N GLN A 71 6.72 -3.35 1.60
CA GLN A 71 5.98 -3.11 2.85
C GLN A 71 6.89 -3.20 4.09
N HIS A 72 8.00 -3.94 3.98
CA HIS A 72 8.99 -4.08 5.05
C HIS A 72 10.32 -4.57 4.47
N ASP A 73 11.42 -4.06 5.01
CA ASP A 73 12.77 -4.52 4.71
C ASP A 73 13.63 -4.45 5.98
N ASN A 74 13.99 -5.62 6.52
CA ASN A 74 14.76 -5.74 7.75
C ASN A 74 16.24 -5.37 7.57
N THR A 75 16.72 -5.17 6.33
CA THR A 75 18.10 -4.74 6.07
C THR A 75 18.30 -3.23 6.22
N ALA A 76 17.21 -2.48 6.32
CA ALA A 76 17.28 -1.04 6.54
C ALA A 76 17.88 -0.70 7.90
N LYS A 77 18.49 0.49 8.02
CA LYS A 77 19.17 0.94 9.25
C LYS A 77 18.29 0.92 10.50
N ASN A 78 16.99 1.09 10.34
CA ASN A 78 16.01 1.07 11.42
C ASN A 78 15.36 -0.31 11.64
N GLY A 79 15.79 -1.34 10.91
CA GLY A 79 15.23 -2.71 10.97
C GLY A 79 13.82 -2.87 10.40
N HIS A 80 13.21 -1.82 9.86
CA HIS A 80 11.84 -1.83 9.36
C HIS A 80 11.74 -1.55 7.86
N GLY A 81 12.63 -0.70 7.33
CA GLY A 81 12.71 -0.41 5.91
C GLY A 81 11.57 0.44 5.39
N ILE A 82 11.27 0.26 4.10
CA ILE A 82 10.25 1.03 3.38
C ILE A 82 8.88 0.41 3.67
N ASN A 83 7.95 1.25 4.13
CA ASN A 83 6.53 0.97 4.14
C ASN A 83 5.88 1.90 3.13
N VAL A 84 5.17 1.36 2.14
CA VAL A 84 4.43 2.15 1.16
C VAL A 84 2.96 2.22 1.60
N PRO A 85 2.50 3.38 2.14
CA PRO A 85 1.09 3.57 2.45
C PRO A 85 0.28 3.48 1.17
N HIS A 86 -0.85 2.80 1.25
CA HIS A 86 -1.76 2.66 0.13
C HIS A 86 -3.20 2.61 0.63
N ALA A 87 -4.10 3.16 -0.17
CA ALA A 87 -5.51 3.24 0.14
C ALA A 87 -6.34 3.29 -1.13
N SER A 88 -7.56 2.76 -1.07
CA SER A 88 -8.58 3.09 -2.07
C SER A 88 -9.15 4.48 -1.81
N PHE A 89 -9.41 5.24 -2.87
CA PHE A 89 -10.05 6.55 -2.76
C PHE A 89 -11.11 6.73 -3.85
N LYS A 90 -12.12 7.55 -3.60
CA LYS A 90 -13.18 7.86 -4.56
C LYS A 90 -12.79 9.07 -5.39
N MET A 91 -13.06 9.03 -6.69
CA MET A 91 -12.97 10.21 -7.53
C MET A 91 -14.25 11.02 -7.42
N VAL A 92 -14.12 12.35 -7.50
CA VAL A 92 -15.29 13.25 -7.59
C VAL A 92 -16.11 12.99 -8.86
N THR A 93 -15.49 12.40 -9.87
CA THR A 93 -16.07 12.08 -11.17
C THR A 93 -16.61 10.64 -11.27
N ASP A 94 -16.57 9.86 -10.19
CA ASP A 94 -17.08 8.48 -10.22
C ASP A 94 -18.60 8.48 -10.46
N ASP A 95 -19.06 7.74 -11.48
CA ASP A 95 -20.49 7.50 -11.70
C ASP A 95 -20.97 6.44 -10.70
N PRO A 96 -22.03 6.71 -9.91
CA PRO A 96 -22.52 5.76 -8.91
C PRO A 96 -23.02 4.43 -9.48
N ASN A 97 -23.28 4.34 -10.79
CA ASN A 97 -23.80 3.15 -11.44
C ASN A 97 -22.72 2.24 -12.04
N ILE A 98 -21.44 2.58 -11.89
CA ILE A 98 -20.37 1.78 -12.49
C ILE A 98 -20.09 0.51 -11.69
N SER A 99 -19.44 -0.46 -12.34
CA SER A 99 -18.99 -1.69 -11.69
C SER A 99 -18.03 -1.37 -10.55
N GLN A 100 -18.23 -2.04 -9.41
CA GLN A 100 -17.34 -1.93 -8.26
C GLN A 100 -16.04 -2.68 -8.48
N ARG A 101 -14.92 -2.08 -8.07
CA ARG A 101 -13.58 -2.64 -8.20
C ARG A 101 -13.48 -3.95 -7.42
N SER A 102 -12.99 -4.96 -8.13
CA SER A 102 -12.58 -6.22 -7.53
C SER A 102 -11.10 -6.44 -7.80
N SER A 103 -10.33 -6.69 -6.74
CA SER A 103 -8.86 -6.80 -6.78
C SER A 103 -8.37 -7.77 -5.71
N VAL A 104 -7.14 -8.25 -5.89
CA VAL A 104 -6.44 -9.06 -4.89
C VAL A 104 -5.13 -8.40 -4.51
N GLU A 105 -4.77 -8.53 -3.23
CA GLU A 105 -3.42 -8.26 -2.75
C GLU A 105 -2.81 -9.57 -2.23
N CYS A 106 -1.61 -9.88 -2.70
CA CYS A 106 -0.81 -10.98 -2.22
C CYS A 106 0.42 -10.43 -1.49
N ARG A 107 0.69 -10.94 -0.30
CA ARG A 107 1.90 -10.61 0.46
C ARG A 107 2.96 -11.67 0.23
N VAL A 108 4.10 -11.24 -0.27
CA VAL A 108 5.29 -12.08 -0.52
C VAL A 108 6.32 -11.81 0.57
N MET A 109 6.69 -12.85 1.30
CA MET A 109 7.77 -12.82 2.28
C MET A 109 8.98 -13.53 1.70
N ALA A 110 10.08 -12.80 1.56
CA ALA A 110 11.35 -13.34 1.09
C ALA A 110 12.28 -13.52 2.29
N PHE A 111 12.86 -14.71 2.43
CA PHE A 111 13.83 -15.06 3.44
C PHE A 111 15.16 -15.32 2.75
N PHE A 112 16.20 -14.62 3.18
CA PHE A 112 17.54 -14.74 2.65
C PHE A 112 18.46 -15.29 3.73
N GLU A 113 19.35 -16.20 3.36
CA GLU A 113 20.49 -16.54 4.22
C GLU A 113 21.38 -15.31 4.36
N PRO A 114 22.05 -15.12 5.51
CA PRO A 114 23.07 -14.09 5.65
C PRO A 114 24.08 -14.25 4.51
N LEU A 115 24.46 -13.14 3.88
CA LEU A 115 25.59 -13.18 2.96
C LEU A 115 26.83 -13.69 3.74
N PRO A 116 27.64 -14.58 3.15
CA PRO A 116 28.81 -15.16 3.80
C PRO A 116 29.83 -14.11 4.26
#